data_AF-A0A2G5B603-F1
#
_entry.id   AF-A0A2G5B603-F1
#
_cell.length_a   1.000
_cell.length_b   1.000
_cell.length_c   1.000
_cell.angle_alpha   90.00
_cell.angle_beta   90.00
_cell.angle_gamma   90.00
#
_symmetry.space_group_name_H-M   'P 1'
#
loop_
_entity.id
_entity.type
_entity.pdbx_description
1 polymer ?
#
loop_
_entity_poly.entity_id
_entity_poly.type
_entity_poly.pdbx_seq_one_letter_code
_entity_poly.pdbx_strand_id
1 'polypeptide(L)'
;MTHVLSHLYFAISGGKQPNVSCLSMKFADMPNRFTRGMRYPASIALRYHDGVYGIDADKSFDVKDSILSILGKSLEKLLTSTPKEFEKYKKENSWKVKNIPEETYHYATFGDFALRSQLDCRDPRLPRRSFDLKTRGSLAVRMDLENYEVSKGYQINTMKGRLQSFEREYYDMARSAFLKYNFQTRIGNMDGIFVAYHNTARMFGFQYISRREMDEVLYGNEATGNKAFKAVLILLGNMLRTVTDQYPKRDIRVTFDSHGASGNLDMWVEIINDKEEAVAAQQYQNTGQFTTSTRRGTDPFSSPDPLDASLPNASNKTNAAEELTEEDIDPADDIYINTEHPIIHYTLETFSTFNDQDTNEPVTLRSGNDEWFVNFALKKSLEDPETLAQQYRNLRLRQSTYFERASPDTPDEELYPLVRILRRISRREMWKNDLPAGKFIVNRSRPPIYGSDSLKIQKTPKVLKQRSSLARRTKGELLEDNPTTSDLCNHIAWFGSLNIVAMYRSSFWSS
;
A
#
# COMPACT_ATOMS: atom_id res chain seq x y z
N MET A 1 6.32 -4.21 -3.76
CA MET A 1 7.08 -4.27 -2.48
C MET A 1 6.23 -4.15 -1.21
N THR A 2 5.61 -3.00 -0.87
CA THR A 2 4.95 -2.82 0.45
C THR A 2 3.80 -3.78 0.75
N HIS A 3 3.20 -4.36 -0.28
CA HIS A 3 2.19 -5.41 -0.11
C HIS A 3 2.82 -6.71 0.39
N VAL A 4 3.98 -7.14 -0.15
CA VAL A 4 4.76 -8.28 0.38
C VAL A 4 5.14 -8.05 1.84
N LEU A 5 5.61 -6.84 2.19
CA LEU A 5 5.90 -6.49 3.59
C LEU A 5 4.67 -6.61 4.50
N SER A 6 3.46 -6.43 3.94
CA SER A 6 2.21 -6.60 4.70
C SER A 6 1.94 -8.07 5.01
N HIS A 7 2.18 -8.99 4.07
CA HIS A 7 2.07 -10.44 4.32
C HIS A 7 3.08 -10.93 5.35
N LEU A 8 4.34 -10.47 5.26
CA LEU A 8 5.35 -10.78 6.25
C LEU A 8 4.98 -10.22 7.64
N TYR A 9 4.37 -9.03 7.70
CA TYR A 9 3.83 -8.52 8.95
C TYR A 9 2.70 -9.40 9.50
N PHE A 10 1.77 -9.85 8.65
CA PHE A 10 0.69 -10.72 9.08
C PHE A 10 1.21 -12.01 9.72
N ALA A 11 2.24 -12.63 9.13
CA ALA A 11 2.91 -13.80 9.68
C ALA A 11 3.41 -13.54 11.12
N ILE A 12 4.10 -12.43 11.36
CA ILE A 12 4.74 -12.18 12.67
C ILE A 12 3.83 -11.51 13.70
N SER A 13 2.67 -11.01 13.29
CA SER A 13 1.87 -10.10 14.14
C SER A 13 0.99 -10.81 15.17
N GLY A 14 0.88 -12.14 15.13
CA GLY A 14 -0.09 -12.90 15.94
C GLY A 14 -1.54 -12.51 15.61
N GLY A 15 -1.81 -12.03 14.40
CA GLY A 15 -3.15 -11.56 14.01
C GLY A 15 -3.54 -10.18 14.55
N LYS A 16 -2.58 -9.35 14.97
CA LYS A 16 -2.82 -7.99 15.47
C LYS A 16 -3.60 -7.15 14.46
N GLN A 17 -4.81 -6.73 14.84
CA GLN A 17 -5.66 -5.89 14.01
C GLN A 17 -5.46 -4.39 14.30
N PRO A 18 -5.71 -3.51 13.32
CA PRO A 18 -5.72 -2.06 13.53
C PRO A 18 -6.62 -1.64 14.69
N ASN A 19 -6.09 -0.79 15.57
CA ASN A 19 -6.84 -0.22 16.67
C ASN A 19 -7.72 0.94 16.18
N VAL A 20 -9.02 0.65 16.04
CA VAL A 20 -10.04 1.63 15.63
C VAL A 20 -10.84 2.20 16.81
N SER A 21 -10.40 1.98 18.06
CA SER A 21 -11.09 2.47 19.26
C SER A 21 -11.15 3.99 19.38
N CYS A 22 -10.33 4.71 18.60
CA CYS A 22 -10.38 6.17 18.53
C CYS A 22 -11.63 6.72 17.81
N LEU A 23 -12.37 5.86 17.09
CA LEU A 23 -13.57 6.21 16.36
C LEU A 23 -14.81 6.21 17.27
N SER A 24 -15.88 6.83 16.79
CA SER A 24 -17.16 6.87 17.49
C SER A 24 -17.82 5.49 17.56
N MET A 25 -18.76 5.36 18.51
CA MET A 25 -19.59 4.16 18.69
C MET A 25 -20.32 3.69 17.43
N LYS A 26 -20.43 4.55 16.40
CA LYS A 26 -20.97 4.16 15.10
C LYS A 26 -20.15 3.06 14.41
N PHE A 27 -18.91 2.82 14.82
CA PHE A 27 -18.03 1.77 14.29
C PHE A 27 -17.88 0.56 15.23
N ALA A 28 -18.59 0.53 16.36
CA ALA A 28 -18.42 -0.52 17.37
C ALA A 28 -18.77 -1.93 16.87
N ASP A 29 -19.68 -2.03 15.92
CA ASP A 29 -20.11 -3.26 15.23
C ASP A 29 -19.33 -3.52 13.92
N MET A 30 -18.41 -2.63 13.55
CA MET A 30 -17.69 -2.76 12.30
C MET A 30 -16.37 -3.54 12.48
N PRO A 31 -15.99 -4.36 11.50
CA PRO A 31 -14.82 -5.21 11.61
C PRO A 31 -13.52 -4.40 11.55
N ASN A 32 -12.66 -4.53 12.55
CA ASN A 32 -11.35 -3.87 12.55
C ASN A 32 -10.29 -4.57 11.68
N ARG A 33 -10.61 -5.73 11.08
CA ARG A 33 -9.65 -6.53 10.33
C ARG A 33 -9.10 -5.85 9.09
N PHE A 34 -7.85 -6.12 8.71
CA PHE A 34 -7.29 -5.64 7.45
C PHE A 34 -8.21 -5.97 6.26
N THR A 35 -8.34 -5.03 5.33
CA THR A 35 -9.26 -5.20 4.19
C THR A 35 -8.83 -6.36 3.30
N ARG A 36 -9.79 -6.93 2.57
CA ARG A 36 -9.58 -7.91 1.51
C ARG A 36 -8.34 -7.58 0.65
N GLY A 37 -8.29 -6.38 0.06
CA GLY A 37 -7.14 -5.92 -0.75
C GLY A 37 -5.77 -5.83 -0.06
N MET A 38 -5.67 -5.91 1.27
CA MET A 38 -4.39 -6.07 1.99
C MET A 38 -3.99 -7.52 2.16
N ARG A 39 -4.97 -8.42 2.34
CA ARG A 39 -4.76 -9.84 2.61
C ARG A 39 -4.56 -10.66 1.34
N TYR A 40 -4.76 -10.04 0.19
CA TYR A 40 -4.63 -10.70 -1.08
C TYR A 40 -3.18 -11.05 -1.43
N PRO A 41 -2.86 -12.28 -1.91
CA PRO A 41 -1.50 -12.71 -2.19
C PRO A 41 -0.72 -11.69 -3.01
N ALA A 42 0.48 -11.38 -2.54
CA ALA A 42 1.35 -10.36 -3.13
C ALA A 42 2.50 -11.01 -3.88
N SER A 43 2.70 -10.58 -5.13
CA SER A 43 3.81 -11.04 -5.96
C SER A 43 4.83 -9.93 -6.20
N ILE A 44 6.10 -10.33 -6.33
CA ILE A 44 7.21 -9.50 -6.79
C ILE A 44 8.02 -10.27 -7.83
N ALA A 45 8.69 -9.54 -8.72
CA ALA A 45 9.66 -10.09 -9.64
C ALA A 45 11.07 -9.72 -9.18
N LEU A 46 11.94 -10.72 -9.05
CA LEU A 46 13.37 -10.56 -8.87
C LEU A 46 14.01 -10.61 -10.26
N ARG A 47 14.62 -9.51 -10.68
CA ARG A 47 15.26 -9.36 -11.99
C ARG A 47 16.77 -9.37 -11.83
N TYR A 48 17.44 -10.37 -12.38
CA TYR A 48 18.88 -10.49 -12.25
C TYR A 48 19.61 -9.59 -13.26
N HIS A 49 20.55 -8.79 -12.76
CA HIS A 49 21.44 -7.99 -13.59
C HIS A 49 22.80 -7.86 -12.89
N ASP A 50 23.87 -8.32 -13.54
CA ASP A 50 25.27 -8.13 -13.11
C ASP A 50 25.53 -8.40 -11.61
N GLY A 51 25.08 -9.54 -11.11
CA GLY A 51 25.34 -9.96 -9.72
C GLY A 51 24.41 -9.33 -8.68
N VAL A 52 23.41 -8.57 -9.10
CA VAL A 52 22.40 -7.96 -8.25
C VAL A 52 21.01 -8.34 -8.76
N TYR A 53 20.06 -8.49 -7.85
CA TYR A 53 18.66 -8.63 -8.17
C TYR A 53 17.92 -7.32 -7.91
N GLY A 54 17.30 -6.76 -8.93
CA GLY A 54 16.28 -5.73 -8.77
C GLY A 54 14.97 -6.34 -8.32
N ILE A 55 14.25 -5.68 -7.41
CA ILE A 55 12.91 -6.12 -6.99
C ILE A 55 11.86 -5.20 -7.61
N ASP A 56 11.10 -5.76 -8.54
CA ASP A 56 10.04 -5.10 -9.26
C ASP A 56 8.65 -5.54 -8.76
N ALA A 57 7.66 -4.66 -8.97
CA ALA A 57 6.27 -5.02 -8.74
C ALA A 57 5.81 -6.03 -9.81
N ASP A 58 5.13 -7.09 -9.40
CA ASP A 58 4.41 -7.94 -10.34
C ASP A 58 3.19 -7.18 -10.89
N LYS A 59 3.18 -6.96 -12.21
CA LYS A 59 2.11 -6.27 -12.93
C LYS A 59 1.29 -7.19 -13.83
N SER A 60 1.42 -8.51 -13.68
CA SER A 60 0.76 -9.52 -14.53
C SER A 60 -0.75 -9.24 -14.74
N PHE A 61 -1.42 -8.71 -13.72
CA PHE A 61 -2.86 -8.43 -13.73
C PHE A 61 -3.23 -6.95 -13.52
N ASP A 62 -2.24 -6.07 -13.31
CA ASP A 62 -2.45 -4.63 -13.05
C ASP A 62 -2.05 -3.80 -14.28
N VAL A 63 -2.77 -4.04 -15.39
CA VAL A 63 -2.33 -3.59 -16.72
C VAL A 63 -2.98 -2.28 -17.17
N LYS A 64 -4.05 -1.82 -16.50
CA LYS A 64 -4.78 -0.59 -16.84
C LYS A 64 -4.63 0.47 -15.76
N ASP A 65 -4.12 1.65 -16.15
CA ASP A 65 -4.08 2.81 -15.28
C ASP A 65 -5.51 3.25 -14.89
N SER A 66 -5.81 3.22 -13.59
CA SER A 66 -7.09 3.73 -13.09
C SER A 66 -7.13 5.27 -13.04
N ILE A 67 -8.35 5.83 -13.02
CA ILE A 67 -8.55 7.28 -12.80
C ILE A 67 -7.86 7.77 -11.52
N LEU A 68 -7.81 6.95 -10.46
CA LEU A 68 -7.12 7.29 -9.22
C LEU A 68 -5.59 7.30 -9.36
N SER A 69 -5.01 6.41 -10.18
CA SER A 69 -3.57 6.43 -10.52
C SER A 69 -3.20 7.73 -11.23
N ILE A 70 -3.98 8.10 -12.25
CA ILE A 70 -3.77 9.31 -13.06
C ILE A 70 -3.97 10.57 -12.21
N LEU A 71 -5.06 10.65 -11.45
CA LEU A 71 -5.34 11.79 -10.59
C LEU A 71 -4.33 11.93 -9.46
N GLY A 72 -3.82 10.83 -8.90
CA GLY A 72 -2.78 10.88 -7.86
C GLY A 72 -1.57 11.70 -8.30
N LYS A 73 -1.02 11.37 -9.48
CA LYS A 73 0.12 12.10 -10.09
C LYS A 73 -0.21 13.57 -10.33
N SER A 74 -1.38 13.84 -10.92
CA SER A 74 -1.79 15.22 -11.21
C SER A 74 -2.00 16.05 -9.95
N LEU A 75 -2.59 15.46 -8.90
CA LEU A 75 -2.89 16.14 -7.65
C LEU A 75 -1.64 16.33 -6.79
N GLU A 76 -0.70 15.38 -6.83
CA GLU A 76 0.62 15.55 -6.23
C GLU A 76 1.31 16.78 -6.82
N LYS A 77 1.34 16.88 -8.16
CA LYS A 77 1.93 18.05 -8.83
C LYS A 77 1.20 19.35 -8.51
N LEU A 78 -0.13 19.31 -8.44
CA LEU A 78 -0.97 20.46 -8.08
C LEU A 78 -0.65 20.98 -6.67
N LEU A 79 -0.50 20.07 -5.70
CA LEU A 79 -0.32 20.42 -4.30
C LEU A 79 1.12 20.78 -3.94
N THR A 80 2.08 20.48 -4.82
CA THR A 80 3.51 20.78 -4.63
C THR A 80 4.03 21.93 -5.49
N SER A 81 3.20 22.50 -6.37
CA SER A 81 3.60 23.56 -7.30
C SER A 81 2.83 24.86 -7.05
N THR A 82 3.43 26.00 -7.40
CA THR A 82 2.67 27.25 -7.48
C THR A 82 1.64 27.18 -8.61
N PRO A 83 0.55 27.99 -8.55
CA PRO A 83 -0.44 28.02 -9.63
C PRO A 83 0.17 28.25 -11.02
N LYS A 84 1.16 29.15 -11.11
CA LYS A 84 1.86 29.46 -12.37
C LYS A 84 2.69 28.29 -12.91
N GLU A 85 3.29 27.49 -12.03
CA GLU A 85 4.04 26.30 -12.43
C GLU A 85 3.09 25.20 -12.87
N PHE A 86 2.03 24.93 -12.09
CA PHE A 86 1.04 23.91 -12.41
C PHE A 86 0.31 24.18 -13.73
N GLU A 87 0.07 25.45 -14.07
CA GLU A 87 -0.56 25.86 -15.33
C GLU A 87 0.13 25.27 -16.57
N LYS A 88 1.46 25.08 -16.50
CA LYS A 88 2.25 24.48 -17.59
C LYS A 88 1.98 22.98 -17.77
N TYR A 89 1.54 22.30 -16.72
CA TYR A 89 1.27 20.86 -16.73
C TYR A 89 -0.18 20.55 -17.12
N LYS A 90 -1.03 21.55 -17.33
CA LYS A 90 -2.36 21.34 -17.94
C LYS A 90 -2.19 20.81 -19.36
N LYS A 91 -3.15 19.97 -19.79
CA LYS A 91 -3.14 19.31 -21.11
C LYS A 91 -2.92 20.28 -22.28
N GLU A 92 -3.52 21.47 -22.22
CA GLU A 92 -3.39 22.55 -23.22
C GLU A 92 -2.01 23.22 -23.28
N ASN A 93 -1.23 23.11 -22.20
CA ASN A 93 0.04 23.80 -22.00
C ASN A 93 1.23 22.84 -21.87
N SER A 94 1.02 21.53 -21.91
CA SER A 94 2.03 20.50 -21.61
C SER A 94 3.28 20.63 -22.48
N TRP A 95 3.14 21.10 -23.71
CA TRP A 95 4.25 21.41 -24.63
C TRP A 95 5.24 22.47 -24.09
N LYS A 96 4.85 23.25 -23.06
CA LYS A 96 5.71 24.25 -22.40
C LYS A 96 6.65 23.64 -21.37
N VAL A 97 6.46 22.37 -20.99
CA VAL A 97 7.34 21.66 -20.05
C VAL A 97 8.58 21.19 -20.82
N LYS A 98 9.67 21.96 -20.75
CA LYS A 98 10.93 21.63 -21.44
C LYS A 98 11.83 20.70 -20.64
N ASN A 99 11.85 20.86 -19.32
CA ASN A 99 12.64 20.05 -18.40
C ASN A 99 11.71 19.43 -17.36
N ILE A 100 11.72 18.11 -17.26
CA ILE A 100 11.10 17.39 -16.16
C ILE A 100 12.14 17.35 -15.04
N PRO A 101 11.89 17.97 -13.88
CA PRO A 101 12.84 17.94 -12.78
C PRO A 101 13.07 16.50 -12.31
N GLU A 102 14.31 16.20 -11.93
CA GLU A 102 14.64 14.90 -11.34
C GLU A 102 13.86 14.68 -10.04
N GLU A 103 13.44 13.44 -9.82
CA GLU A 103 12.79 13.03 -8.59
C GLU A 103 13.82 12.93 -7.46
N THR A 104 13.39 13.25 -6.24
CA THR A 104 14.23 13.13 -5.04
C THR A 104 13.99 11.79 -4.35
N TYR A 105 15.07 11.12 -3.96
CA TYR A 105 15.01 9.81 -3.30
C TYR A 105 15.75 9.81 -1.97
N HIS A 106 15.24 9.02 -1.03
CA HIS A 106 15.96 8.57 0.16
C HIS A 106 16.43 7.13 -0.07
N TYR A 107 17.70 6.85 0.21
CA TYR A 107 18.29 5.53 0.12
C TYR A 107 18.62 5.01 1.52
N ALA A 108 18.31 3.74 1.77
CA ALA A 108 18.61 3.04 3.00
C ALA A 108 19.17 1.66 2.68
N THR A 109 19.99 1.11 3.57
CA THR A 109 20.51 -0.26 3.45
C THR A 109 20.11 -1.08 4.65
N PHE A 110 19.87 -2.37 4.46
CA PHE A 110 19.58 -3.32 5.54
C PHE A 110 20.11 -4.70 5.16
N GLY A 111 21.15 -5.18 5.85
CA GLY A 111 21.83 -6.42 5.43
C GLY A 111 22.27 -6.33 3.96
N ASP A 112 21.84 -7.29 3.14
CA ASP A 112 22.15 -7.36 1.71
C ASP A 112 21.17 -6.57 0.82
N PHE A 113 20.30 -5.75 1.42
CA PHE A 113 19.33 -4.91 0.73
C PHE A 113 19.82 -3.47 0.64
N ALA A 114 19.64 -2.88 -0.54
CA ALA A 114 19.43 -1.44 -0.67
C ALA A 114 17.96 -1.19 -0.95
N LEU A 115 17.36 -0.21 -0.29
CA LEU A 115 15.98 0.23 -0.46
C LEU A 115 16.00 1.71 -0.85
N ARG A 116 15.17 2.11 -1.81
CA ARG A 116 14.89 3.52 -2.08
C ARG A 116 13.44 3.87 -1.81
N SER A 117 13.17 5.12 -1.44
CA SER A 117 11.84 5.71 -1.44
C SER A 117 11.90 7.08 -2.09
N GLN A 118 10.96 7.34 -2.99
CA GLN A 118 10.72 8.70 -3.49
C GLN A 118 10.23 9.60 -2.35
N LEU A 119 10.61 10.87 -2.39
CA LEU A 119 10.21 11.91 -1.43
C LEU A 119 9.36 12.96 -2.13
N ASP A 120 8.15 13.17 -1.63
CA ASP A 120 7.20 14.10 -2.26
C ASP A 120 7.36 15.53 -1.74
N CYS A 121 7.51 15.68 -0.42
CA CYS A 121 7.45 16.98 0.23
C CYS A 121 8.51 17.16 1.34
N ARG A 122 8.91 18.42 1.55
CA ARG A 122 9.82 18.84 2.60
C ARG A 122 9.28 20.04 3.37
N ASP A 123 9.27 19.96 4.69
CA ASP A 123 8.87 21.05 5.59
C ASP A 123 9.81 21.12 6.82
N PRO A 124 10.51 22.25 7.04
CA PRO A 124 11.49 22.38 8.13
C PRO A 124 10.87 22.33 9.54
N ARG A 125 9.54 22.43 9.67
CA ARG A 125 8.84 22.38 10.96
C ARG A 125 8.69 20.96 11.50
N LEU A 126 8.86 19.94 10.66
CA LEU A 126 8.71 18.54 11.03
C LEU A 126 10.04 17.96 11.53
N PRO A 127 10.04 17.04 12.52
CA PRO A 127 11.24 16.41 13.05
C PRO A 127 12.15 15.79 11.98
N ARG A 128 11.58 15.05 11.01
CA ARG A 128 12.34 14.42 9.91
C ARG A 128 12.39 15.27 8.64
N ARG A 129 11.81 16.46 8.68
CA ARG A 129 11.76 17.46 7.60
C ARG A 129 11.09 17.01 6.29
N SER A 130 10.79 15.74 6.08
CA SER A 130 10.08 15.21 4.91
C SER A 130 8.78 14.54 5.31
N PHE A 131 7.83 14.53 4.38
CA PHE A 131 6.59 13.78 4.48
C PHE A 131 6.13 13.36 3.10
N ASP A 132 5.32 12.31 3.07
CA ASP A 132 4.74 11.74 1.87
C ASP A 132 3.39 12.41 1.57
N LEU A 133 3.06 12.62 0.30
CA LEU A 133 1.79 13.21 -0.11
C LEU A 133 0.91 12.12 -0.73
N LYS A 134 -0.31 11.95 -0.20
CA LYS A 134 -1.26 10.97 -0.70
C LYS A 134 -2.59 11.62 -1.00
N THR A 135 -3.21 11.19 -2.09
CA THR A 135 -4.58 11.60 -2.42
C THR A 135 -5.51 10.43 -2.17
N ARG A 136 -6.65 10.69 -1.54
CA ARG A 136 -7.64 9.68 -1.23
C ARG A 136 -8.97 10.02 -1.88
N GLY A 137 -9.36 9.18 -2.85
CA GLY A 137 -10.72 9.15 -3.36
C GLY A 137 -11.71 8.77 -2.25
N SER A 138 -12.86 9.44 -2.22
CA SER A 138 -13.95 9.11 -1.31
C SER A 138 -14.37 7.66 -1.44
N LEU A 139 -15.02 7.12 -0.40
CA LEU A 139 -15.55 5.76 -0.39
C LEU A 139 -16.31 5.41 -1.68
N ALA A 140 -17.18 6.29 -2.18
CA ALA A 140 -17.93 6.04 -3.42
C ALA A 140 -17.01 5.80 -4.63
N VAL A 141 -16.02 6.67 -4.84
CA VAL A 141 -15.07 6.53 -5.96
C VAL A 141 -14.25 5.25 -5.84
N ARG A 142 -13.83 4.87 -4.62
CA ARG A 142 -13.02 3.66 -4.40
C ARG A 142 -13.82 2.37 -4.62
N MET A 143 -15.10 2.36 -4.27
CA MET A 143 -15.96 1.18 -4.40
C MET A 143 -16.54 1.00 -5.80
N ASP A 144 -16.53 2.04 -6.63
CA ASP A 144 -17.16 2.05 -7.95
C ASP A 144 -16.30 2.86 -8.95
N LEU A 145 -15.08 2.36 -9.16
CA LEU A 145 -14.03 3.10 -9.86
C LEU A 145 -14.33 3.30 -11.35
N GLU A 146 -14.91 2.31 -12.01
CA GLU A 146 -15.31 2.40 -13.42
C GLU A 146 -16.46 3.40 -13.64
N ASN A 147 -17.24 3.69 -12.60
CA ASN A 147 -18.34 4.67 -12.62
C ASN A 147 -18.04 5.90 -11.76
N TYR A 148 -16.77 6.33 -11.74
CA TYR A 148 -16.34 7.46 -10.93
C TYR A 148 -17.12 8.75 -11.24
N GLU A 149 -17.61 8.94 -12.47
CA GLU A 149 -18.46 10.07 -12.88
C GLU A 149 -19.74 10.17 -12.03
N VAL A 150 -20.41 9.06 -11.77
CA VAL A 150 -21.57 9.03 -10.86
C VAL A 150 -21.12 9.28 -9.42
N SER A 151 -20.02 8.64 -9.01
CA SER A 151 -19.47 8.72 -7.65
C SER A 151 -18.97 10.11 -7.25
N LYS A 152 -18.73 11.01 -8.22
CA LYS A 152 -18.41 12.43 -7.97
C LYS A 152 -19.47 13.14 -7.13
N GLY A 153 -20.72 12.68 -7.11
CA GLY A 153 -21.73 13.31 -6.27
C GLY A 153 -21.54 13.07 -4.76
N TYR A 154 -20.83 12.01 -4.35
CA TYR A 154 -20.63 11.71 -2.93
C TYR A 154 -19.78 12.77 -2.22
N GLN A 155 -20.31 13.34 -1.14
CA GLN A 155 -19.64 14.37 -0.35
C GLN A 155 -19.12 13.84 0.99
N ILE A 156 -18.00 14.40 1.47
CA ILE A 156 -17.58 14.31 2.87
C ILE A 156 -18.01 15.60 3.57
N ASN A 157 -19.13 15.55 4.28
CA ASN A 157 -19.78 16.75 4.86
C ASN A 157 -19.91 16.69 6.39
N THR A 158 -19.53 15.58 7.01
CA THR A 158 -19.55 15.42 8.47
C THR A 158 -18.21 14.96 9.02
N MET A 159 -17.94 15.25 10.30
CA MET A 159 -16.75 14.72 10.96
C MET A 159 -16.92 13.25 11.36
N LYS A 160 -18.12 12.85 11.77
CA LYS A 160 -18.44 11.52 12.34
C LYS A 160 -19.60 10.86 11.62
N GLY A 161 -19.52 9.56 11.37
CA GLY A 161 -20.55 8.82 10.64
C GLY A 161 -20.00 7.62 9.87
N ARG A 162 -20.86 6.67 9.49
CA ARG A 162 -20.45 5.52 8.65
C ARG A 162 -20.30 5.86 7.17
N LEU A 163 -20.96 6.92 6.73
CA LEU A 163 -20.96 7.42 5.35
C LEU A 163 -20.82 8.94 5.41
N GLN A 164 -20.35 9.52 4.31
CA GLN A 164 -20.17 10.96 4.07
C GLN A 164 -19.40 11.68 5.18
N SER A 165 -18.48 10.97 5.82
CA SER A 165 -17.76 11.46 7.00
C SER A 165 -16.25 11.29 6.89
N PHE A 166 -15.53 12.18 7.56
CA PHE A 166 -14.07 12.06 7.71
C PHE A 166 -13.68 10.79 8.50
N GLU A 167 -14.44 10.48 9.56
CA GLU A 167 -14.26 9.28 10.38
C GLU A 167 -14.32 7.98 9.57
N ARG A 168 -15.21 7.91 8.57
CA ARG A 168 -15.28 6.76 7.66
C ARG A 168 -14.02 6.62 6.81
N GLU A 169 -13.50 7.72 6.28
CA GLU A 169 -12.30 7.65 5.47
C GLU A 169 -11.08 7.24 6.31
N TYR A 170 -10.98 7.74 7.54
CA TYR A 170 -9.95 7.31 8.49
C TYR A 170 -10.07 5.83 8.84
N TYR A 171 -11.28 5.35 9.17
CA TYR A 171 -11.54 3.94 9.44
C TYR A 171 -11.06 3.04 8.29
N ASP A 172 -11.45 3.37 7.06
CA ASP A 172 -11.03 2.59 5.90
C ASP A 172 -9.51 2.68 5.69
N MET A 173 -8.87 3.84 5.92
CA MET A 173 -7.41 3.98 5.82
C MET A 173 -6.67 3.13 6.85
N ALA A 174 -7.13 3.10 8.09
CA ALA A 174 -6.53 2.28 9.15
C ALA A 174 -6.42 0.81 8.74
N ARG A 175 -7.44 0.31 8.02
CA ARG A 175 -7.55 -1.08 7.58
C ARG A 175 -6.92 -1.40 6.22
N SER A 176 -6.69 -0.39 5.37
CA SER A 176 -6.31 -0.61 3.95
C SER A 176 -5.03 0.09 3.51
N ALA A 177 -4.56 1.09 4.27
CA ALA A 177 -3.49 1.97 3.83
C ALA A 177 -2.39 2.15 4.88
N PHE A 178 -2.75 2.28 6.17
CA PHE A 178 -1.81 2.65 7.22
C PHE A 178 -0.60 1.73 7.30
N LEU A 179 -0.74 0.42 7.13
CA LEU A 179 0.40 -0.50 7.17
C LEU A 179 1.41 -0.22 6.04
N LYS A 180 0.91 -0.06 4.81
CA LYS A 180 1.74 0.28 3.63
C LYS A 180 2.40 1.65 3.80
N TYR A 181 1.63 2.62 4.25
CA TYR A 181 2.05 3.99 4.54
C TYR A 181 3.12 4.05 5.64
N ASN A 182 2.95 3.27 6.71
CA ASN A 182 3.94 3.16 7.77
C ASN A 182 5.28 2.64 7.23
N PHE A 183 5.26 1.55 6.45
CA PHE A 183 6.47 1.05 5.80
C PHE A 183 7.13 2.08 4.88
N GLN A 184 6.35 2.81 4.08
CA GLN A 184 6.89 3.89 3.22
C GLN A 184 7.57 4.97 4.06
N THR A 185 6.93 5.45 5.13
CA THR A 185 7.54 6.47 6.01
C THR A 185 8.78 5.97 6.72
N ARG A 186 8.91 4.67 6.98
CA ARG A 186 10.11 4.07 7.56
C ARG A 186 11.25 3.99 6.56
N ILE A 187 10.97 3.48 5.35
CA ILE A 187 11.98 3.34 4.29
C ILE A 187 12.47 4.70 3.79
N GLY A 188 11.56 5.67 3.62
CA GLY A 188 11.90 7.03 3.21
C GLY A 188 12.34 7.97 4.35
N ASN A 189 12.43 7.46 5.58
CA ASN A 189 12.72 8.26 6.78
C ASN A 189 11.85 9.53 6.89
N MET A 190 10.56 9.39 6.58
CA MET A 190 9.59 10.48 6.56
C MET A 190 8.88 10.62 7.91
N ASP A 191 8.43 11.82 8.25
CA ASP A 191 7.78 12.11 9.52
C ASP A 191 6.32 11.62 9.59
N GLY A 192 5.67 11.53 8.43
CA GLY A 192 4.28 11.17 8.31
C GLY A 192 3.79 11.30 6.88
N ILE A 193 2.48 11.31 6.72
CA ILE A 193 1.79 11.41 5.43
C ILE A 193 0.76 12.51 5.49
N PHE A 194 0.71 13.32 4.44
CA PHE A 194 -0.32 14.32 4.23
C PHE A 194 -1.34 13.80 3.22
N VAL A 195 -2.58 13.64 3.65
CA VAL A 195 -3.68 13.05 2.86
C VAL A 195 -4.61 14.15 2.37
N ALA A 196 -4.81 14.24 1.05
CA ALA A 196 -5.80 15.10 0.41
C ALA A 196 -7.04 14.28 0.01
N TYR A 197 -8.19 14.60 0.59
CA TYR A 197 -9.45 13.89 0.31
C TYR A 197 -10.20 14.53 -0.86
N HIS A 198 -10.68 13.72 -1.81
CA HIS A 198 -11.39 14.21 -2.99
C HIS A 198 -12.46 13.21 -3.48
N ASN A 199 -13.39 13.67 -4.30
CA ASN A 199 -14.34 12.83 -5.05
C ASN A 199 -14.06 12.86 -6.56
N THR A 200 -12.86 13.28 -6.97
CA THR A 200 -12.42 13.55 -8.37
C THR A 200 -12.97 14.84 -9.00
N ALA A 201 -14.05 15.42 -8.48
CA ALA A 201 -14.55 16.73 -8.89
C ALA A 201 -14.02 17.87 -8.01
N ARG A 202 -13.88 17.64 -6.70
CA ARG A 202 -13.42 18.62 -5.72
C ARG A 202 -12.61 17.97 -4.60
N MET A 203 -11.81 18.79 -3.92
CA MET A 203 -11.18 18.43 -2.65
C MET A 203 -12.09 18.78 -1.47
N PHE A 204 -12.10 17.93 -0.45
CA PHE A 204 -12.87 18.13 0.79
C PHE A 204 -12.03 18.73 1.91
N GLY A 205 -10.74 18.38 1.95
CA GLY A 205 -9.85 18.81 3.00
C GLY A 205 -8.60 17.96 3.05
N PHE A 206 -7.79 18.24 4.06
CA PHE A 206 -6.48 17.63 4.25
C PHE A 206 -6.31 17.09 5.66
N GLN A 207 -5.52 16.03 5.81
CA GLN A 207 -5.12 15.49 7.10
C GLN A 207 -3.63 15.17 7.09
N TYR A 208 -2.91 15.64 8.09
CA TYR A 208 -1.57 15.11 8.38
C TYR A 208 -1.71 13.95 9.37
N ILE A 209 -1.11 12.80 9.04
CA ILE A 209 -1.08 11.59 9.86
C ILE A 209 0.38 11.30 10.15
N SER A 210 0.78 11.45 11.42
CA SER A 210 2.17 11.21 11.80
C SER A 210 2.52 9.73 11.76
N ARG A 211 3.80 9.40 11.57
CA ARG A 211 4.27 8.02 11.71
C ARG A 211 3.91 7.42 13.07
N ARG A 212 4.00 8.22 14.14
CA ARG A 212 3.62 7.83 15.51
C ARG A 212 2.15 7.44 15.61
N GLU A 213 1.26 8.22 15.00
CA GLU A 213 -0.18 7.91 14.98
C GLU A 213 -0.46 6.59 14.24
N MET A 214 0.22 6.35 13.11
CA MET A 214 0.13 5.05 12.44
C MET A 214 0.70 3.92 13.32
N ASP A 215 1.78 4.16 14.05
CA ASP A 215 2.36 3.16 14.96
C ASP A 215 1.42 2.80 16.12
N GLU A 216 0.73 3.79 16.70
CA GLU A 216 -0.28 3.58 17.73
C GLU A 216 -1.45 2.74 17.20
N VAL A 217 -1.90 3.01 15.98
CA VAL A 217 -3.01 2.27 15.35
C VAL A 217 -2.61 0.84 14.99
N LEU A 218 -1.42 0.63 14.43
CA LEU A 218 -0.99 -0.67 13.91
C LEU A 218 -0.34 -1.56 14.97
N TYR A 219 0.56 -0.98 15.76
CA TYR A 219 1.47 -1.71 16.66
C TYR A 219 1.21 -1.39 18.13
N GLY A 220 0.39 -0.39 18.44
CA GLY A 220 0.14 0.11 19.79
C GLY A 220 1.16 1.15 20.26
N ASN A 221 2.38 1.14 19.73
CA ASN A 221 3.41 2.15 19.98
C ASN A 221 4.58 2.07 18.97
N GLU A 222 5.39 3.14 18.92
CA GLU A 222 6.54 3.26 18.02
C GLU A 222 7.62 2.18 18.28
N ALA A 223 7.86 1.81 19.54
CA ALA A 223 8.88 0.81 19.89
C ALA A 223 8.56 -0.57 19.29
N THR A 224 7.30 -1.01 19.41
CA THR A 224 6.80 -2.24 18.81
C THR A 224 6.87 -2.16 17.28
N GLY A 225 6.47 -1.02 16.70
CA GLY A 225 6.57 -0.80 15.26
C GLY A 225 8.00 -0.89 14.71
N ASN A 226 8.98 -0.36 15.44
CA ASN A 226 10.40 -0.48 15.08
C ASN A 226 10.87 -1.95 15.06
N LYS A 227 10.54 -2.73 16.09
CA LYS A 227 10.91 -4.16 16.15
C LYS A 227 10.20 -4.97 15.07
N ALA A 228 8.90 -4.74 14.86
CA ALA A 228 8.12 -5.41 13.82
C ALA A 228 8.69 -5.14 12.42
N PHE A 229 9.00 -3.87 12.10
CA PHE A 229 9.60 -3.52 10.82
C PHE A 229 10.95 -4.20 10.59
N LYS A 230 11.80 -4.23 11.63
CA LYS A 230 13.09 -4.93 11.55
C LYS A 230 12.90 -6.43 11.30
N ALA A 231 11.99 -7.09 12.03
CA ALA A 231 11.70 -8.50 11.84
C ALA A 231 11.18 -8.82 10.43
N VAL A 232 10.28 -7.98 9.90
CA VAL A 232 9.79 -8.10 8.51
C VAL A 232 10.94 -8.03 7.49
N LEU A 233 11.88 -7.09 7.65
CA LEU A 233 13.04 -6.99 6.74
C LEU A 233 14.00 -8.18 6.86
N ILE A 234 14.20 -8.71 8.07
CA ILE A 234 15.00 -9.92 8.27
C ILE A 234 14.36 -11.11 7.57
N LEU A 235 13.05 -11.32 7.71
CA LEU A 235 12.34 -12.40 7.05
C LEU A 235 12.40 -12.27 5.53
N LEU A 236 12.10 -11.08 5.00
CA LEU A 236 12.25 -10.82 3.56
C LEU A 236 13.66 -11.19 3.09
N GLY A 237 14.67 -10.80 3.86
CA GLY A 237 16.05 -11.11 3.55
C GLY A 237 16.40 -12.57 3.45
N ASN A 238 16.02 -13.34 4.47
CA ASN A 238 16.28 -14.76 4.48
C ASN A 238 15.51 -15.49 3.37
N MET A 239 14.24 -15.15 3.16
CA MET A 239 13.40 -15.79 2.14
C MET A 239 13.91 -15.53 0.73
N LEU A 240 14.25 -14.28 0.39
CA LEU A 240 14.79 -13.96 -0.93
C LEU A 240 16.16 -14.59 -1.14
N ARG A 241 17.02 -14.64 -0.11
CA ARG A 241 18.30 -15.36 -0.18
C ARG A 241 18.10 -16.84 -0.54
N THR A 242 17.21 -17.53 0.18
CA THR A 242 16.90 -18.94 -0.08
C THR A 242 16.55 -19.18 -1.54
N VAL A 243 15.72 -18.29 -2.11
CA VAL A 243 15.28 -18.41 -3.50
C VAL A 243 16.40 -18.10 -4.50
N THR A 244 17.17 -17.03 -4.28
CA THR A 244 18.26 -16.64 -5.19
C THR A 244 19.45 -17.60 -5.15
N ASP A 245 19.70 -18.24 -4.01
CA ASP A 245 20.77 -19.24 -3.86
C ASP A 245 20.40 -20.54 -4.58
N GLN A 246 19.12 -20.91 -4.56
CA GLN A 246 18.63 -22.07 -5.30
C GLN A 246 18.58 -21.84 -6.81
N TYR A 247 18.20 -20.63 -7.25
CA TYR A 247 18.09 -20.26 -8.67
C TYR A 247 18.98 -19.06 -9.00
N PRO A 248 20.31 -19.24 -8.98
CA PRO A 248 21.23 -18.14 -9.22
C PRO A 248 21.11 -17.65 -10.67
N LYS A 249 21.19 -16.33 -10.85
CA LYS A 249 21.23 -15.64 -12.15
C LYS A 249 20.01 -15.88 -13.04
N ARG A 250 18.84 -16.06 -12.42
CA ARG A 250 17.54 -16.22 -13.10
C ARG A 250 16.59 -15.13 -12.67
N ASP A 251 15.63 -14.80 -13.53
CA ASP A 251 14.51 -13.96 -13.15
C ASP A 251 13.45 -14.82 -12.46
N ILE A 252 12.93 -14.34 -11.34
CA ILE A 252 12.12 -15.15 -10.43
C ILE A 252 10.90 -14.37 -9.96
N ARG A 253 9.72 -14.93 -10.12
CA ARG A 253 8.50 -14.44 -9.48
C ARG A 253 8.37 -15.12 -8.13
N VAL A 254 8.18 -14.32 -7.10
CA VAL A 254 7.93 -14.81 -5.74
C VAL A 254 6.58 -14.28 -5.28
N THR A 255 5.67 -15.18 -4.93
CA THR A 255 4.31 -14.86 -4.46
C THR A 255 4.16 -15.27 -3.01
N PHE A 256 3.70 -14.33 -2.18
CA PHE A 256 3.52 -14.47 -0.74
C PHE A 256 2.03 -14.49 -0.41
N ASP A 257 1.57 -15.55 0.25
CA ASP A 257 0.19 -15.70 0.73
C ASP A 257 0.18 -15.99 2.23
N SER A 258 -0.36 -15.08 3.03
CA SER A 258 -0.35 -15.21 4.49
C SER A 258 -1.68 -15.75 4.98
N HIS A 259 -1.66 -16.78 5.81
CA HIS A 259 -2.86 -17.45 6.35
C HIS A 259 -3.40 -16.76 7.61
N GLY A 260 -3.58 -15.44 7.54
CA GLY A 260 -4.16 -14.65 8.62
C GLY A 260 -3.43 -14.81 9.96
N ALA A 261 -4.18 -15.15 11.01
CA ALA A 261 -3.67 -15.23 12.39
C ALA A 261 -2.91 -16.54 12.72
N SER A 262 -2.75 -17.46 11.76
CA SER A 262 -2.09 -18.76 12.00
C SER A 262 -0.58 -18.68 12.19
N GLY A 263 0.04 -17.53 11.89
CA GLY A 263 1.51 -17.40 11.89
C GLY A 263 2.20 -18.04 10.69
N ASN A 264 1.42 -18.59 9.75
CA ASN A 264 1.91 -19.27 8.55
C ASN A 264 1.82 -18.38 7.31
N LEU A 265 2.83 -18.49 6.45
CA LEU A 265 2.87 -17.83 5.15
C LEU A 265 3.40 -18.80 4.10
N ASP A 266 2.68 -18.90 2.98
CA ASP A 266 3.15 -19.61 1.80
C ASP A 266 3.96 -18.69 0.90
N MET A 267 5.08 -19.21 0.43
CA MET A 267 5.93 -18.58 -0.58
C MET A 267 6.02 -19.49 -1.79
N TRP A 268 5.47 -19.03 -2.91
CA TRP A 268 5.53 -19.70 -4.20
C TRP A 268 6.62 -19.08 -5.07
N VAL A 269 7.36 -19.91 -5.77
CA VAL A 269 8.51 -19.51 -6.58
C VAL A 269 8.34 -20.07 -8.00
N GLU A 270 8.37 -19.16 -8.96
CA GLU A 270 8.26 -19.43 -10.39
C GLU A 270 9.44 -18.76 -11.11
N ILE A 271 10.06 -19.44 -12.07
CA ILE A 271 11.07 -18.84 -12.95
C ILE A 271 10.38 -18.07 -14.06
N ILE A 272 10.72 -16.79 -14.21
CA ILE A 272 10.07 -15.92 -15.21
C ILE A 272 10.63 -16.20 -16.61
N ASN A 273 9.72 -16.34 -17.58
CA ASN A 273 10.04 -16.33 -19.01
C ASN A 273 9.35 -15.12 -19.67
N ASP A 274 10.10 -14.05 -19.91
CA ASP A 274 9.56 -12.77 -20.39
C ASP A 274 8.84 -12.86 -21.73
N LYS A 275 9.26 -13.75 -22.64
CA LYS A 275 8.66 -13.86 -23.96
C LYS A 275 7.23 -14.39 -23.87
N GLU A 276 7.04 -15.44 -23.10
CA GLU A 276 5.74 -16.07 -22.92
C GLU A 276 4.82 -15.24 -22.03
N GLU A 277 5.38 -14.59 -21.00
CA GLU A 277 4.62 -13.66 -20.16
C GLU A 277 4.08 -12.46 -20.97
N ALA A 278 4.88 -11.92 -21.90
CA ALA A 278 4.42 -10.84 -22.78
C ALA A 278 3.29 -11.28 -23.73
N VAL A 279 3.34 -12.52 -24.23
CA VAL A 279 2.27 -13.10 -25.06
C VAL A 279 0.99 -13.27 -24.24
N ALA A 280 1.09 -13.84 -23.03
CA ALA A 280 -0.05 -14.03 -22.14
C ALA A 280 -0.67 -12.68 -21.72
N ALA A 281 0.16 -11.68 -21.39
CA ALA A 281 -0.30 -10.35 -21.03
C ALA A 281 -1.11 -9.67 -22.15
N GLN A 282 -0.71 -9.84 -23.42
CA GLN A 282 -1.48 -9.35 -24.56
C GLN A 282 -2.81 -10.10 -24.73
N GLN A 283 -2.83 -11.42 -24.49
CA GLN A 283 -4.06 -12.21 -24.56
C GLN A 283 -5.08 -11.72 -23.51
N TYR A 284 -4.67 -11.53 -22.25
CA TYR A 284 -5.56 -11.02 -21.19
C TYR A 284 -6.12 -9.62 -21.48
N GLN A 285 -5.35 -8.77 -22.15
CA GLN A 285 -5.84 -7.44 -22.55
C GLN A 285 -6.95 -7.53 -23.60
N ASN A 286 -6.88 -8.53 -24.48
CA ASN A 286 -7.75 -8.68 -25.65
C ASN A 286 -9.05 -9.44 -25.36
N THR A 287 -9.03 -10.43 -24.46
CA THR A 287 -10.20 -11.29 -24.17
C THR A 287 -11.30 -10.61 -23.37
N GLY A 288 -10.99 -9.51 -22.67
CA GLY A 288 -11.96 -8.85 -21.80
C GLY A 288 -12.15 -9.61 -20.48
N GLN A 289 -12.53 -8.87 -19.44
CA GLN A 289 -12.57 -9.35 -18.05
C GLN A 289 -13.58 -10.49 -17.85
N PHE A 290 -13.24 -11.45 -16.97
CA PHE A 290 -14.16 -12.51 -16.58
C PHE A 290 -15.44 -11.91 -15.99
N THR A 291 -16.56 -12.57 -16.28
CA THR A 291 -17.87 -12.15 -15.82
C THR A 291 -18.02 -12.39 -14.31
N THR A 292 -18.44 -11.35 -13.59
CA THR A 292 -18.67 -11.37 -12.15
C THR A 292 -19.65 -12.46 -11.70
N SER A 293 -19.29 -13.19 -10.63
CA SER A 293 -20.26 -13.94 -9.83
C SER A 293 -21.03 -13.02 -8.87
N THR A 294 -22.35 -13.06 -8.98
CA THR A 294 -23.31 -12.22 -8.25
C THR A 294 -23.37 -12.62 -6.77
N ARG A 295 -22.95 -11.74 -5.85
CA ARG A 295 -23.07 -11.99 -4.39
C ARG A 295 -24.26 -11.27 -3.77
N ARG A 296 -25.29 -12.04 -3.42
CA ARG A 296 -26.46 -11.56 -2.65
C ARG A 296 -26.12 -11.50 -1.16
N GLY A 297 -25.71 -10.32 -0.68
CA GLY A 297 -25.70 -9.99 0.74
C GLY A 297 -26.88 -9.09 1.11
N THR A 298 -27.41 -9.20 2.33
CA THR A 298 -28.51 -8.34 2.83
C THR A 298 -28.02 -7.11 3.60
N ASP A 299 -26.86 -7.20 4.26
CA ASP A 299 -26.25 -6.07 4.98
C ASP A 299 -25.20 -5.35 4.10
N PRO A 300 -25.35 -4.04 3.82
CA PRO A 300 -24.39 -3.27 3.02
C PRO A 300 -23.03 -3.05 3.71
N PHE A 301 -22.90 -3.35 4.99
CA PHE A 301 -21.63 -3.21 5.72
C PHE A 301 -21.01 -4.56 6.12
N SER A 302 -21.71 -5.65 5.88
CA SER A 302 -21.22 -7.01 6.08
C SER A 302 -21.02 -7.68 4.72
N SER A 303 -19.80 -8.15 4.48
CA SER A 303 -19.52 -9.09 3.40
C SER A 303 -18.86 -10.32 4.03
N PRO A 304 -19.37 -11.54 3.76
CA PRO A 304 -18.52 -12.70 3.92
C PRO A 304 -17.31 -12.50 3.01
N ASP A 305 -16.12 -12.41 3.60
CA ASP A 305 -14.89 -12.36 2.83
C ASP A 305 -14.61 -13.79 2.34
N PRO A 306 -14.39 -14.03 1.04
CA PRO A 306 -14.04 -15.36 0.54
C PRO A 306 -12.79 -15.93 1.21
N LEU A 307 -11.86 -15.05 1.59
CA LEU A 307 -10.66 -15.43 2.32
C LEU A 307 -10.96 -15.86 3.76
N ASP A 308 -12.15 -15.52 4.29
CA ASP A 308 -12.60 -15.98 5.62
C ASP A 308 -13.32 -17.34 5.52
N ALA A 309 -13.83 -17.73 4.34
CA ALA A 309 -14.53 -19.01 4.11
C ALA A 309 -13.58 -20.20 3.91
N SER A 310 -12.31 -19.96 3.60
CA SER A 310 -11.28 -21.00 3.39
C SER A 310 -10.53 -21.41 4.67
N LEU A 311 -11.00 -21.02 5.86
CA LEU A 311 -10.38 -21.40 7.14
C LEU A 311 -10.88 -22.77 7.63
N PRO A 312 -10.03 -23.66 8.22
CA PRO A 312 -10.35 -25.07 8.44
C PRO A 312 -11.44 -25.39 9.50
N ASN A 313 -12.00 -24.38 10.19
CA ASN A 313 -12.87 -24.58 11.36
C ASN A 313 -14.26 -23.94 11.23
N ALA A 314 -14.90 -24.04 10.05
CA ALA A 314 -16.32 -23.79 9.90
C ALA A 314 -17.10 -25.12 9.87
N SER A 315 -17.19 -25.79 11.01
CA SER A 315 -18.17 -26.85 11.22
C SER A 315 -19.56 -26.24 11.33
N ASN A 316 -20.17 -25.92 10.19
CA ASN A 316 -21.62 -25.95 9.99
C ASN A 316 -21.91 -25.98 8.49
N LYS A 317 -22.50 -27.11 8.07
CA LYS A 317 -22.94 -27.37 6.70
C LYS A 317 -23.95 -26.31 6.24
N THR A 318 -23.47 -25.36 5.45
CA THR A 318 -24.20 -24.86 4.28
C THR A 318 -23.22 -24.95 3.13
N ASN A 319 -23.47 -25.89 2.21
CA ASN A 319 -22.74 -26.04 0.97
C ASN A 319 -22.83 -24.71 0.19
N ALA A 320 -21.77 -23.90 0.30
CA ALA A 320 -21.53 -22.71 -0.50
C ALA A 320 -20.04 -22.59 -0.83
N ALA A 321 -19.32 -23.71 -0.83
CA ALA A 321 -18.27 -23.91 -1.81
C ALA A 321 -19.02 -24.37 -3.07
N GLU A 322 -19.38 -23.41 -3.93
CA GLU A 322 -19.52 -23.76 -5.35
C GLU A 322 -18.14 -24.26 -5.75
N GLU A 323 -17.99 -25.59 -5.80
CA GLU A 323 -17.03 -26.20 -6.71
C GLU A 323 -17.31 -25.55 -8.06
N LEU A 324 -16.37 -24.73 -8.53
CA LEU A 324 -16.32 -24.35 -9.94
C LEU A 324 -16.21 -25.67 -10.68
N THR A 325 -17.34 -26.17 -11.20
CA THR A 325 -17.38 -27.36 -12.04
C THR A 325 -16.52 -27.08 -13.26
N GLU A 326 -15.65 -28.02 -13.62
CA GLU A 326 -14.68 -27.94 -14.73
C GLU A 326 -15.30 -27.59 -16.11
N GLU A 327 -16.63 -27.50 -16.22
CA GLU A 327 -17.35 -27.20 -17.45
C GLU A 327 -17.54 -25.69 -17.75
N ASP A 328 -17.22 -24.78 -16.83
CA ASP A 328 -17.42 -23.32 -17.01
C ASP A 328 -16.14 -22.53 -17.36
N ILE A 329 -15.00 -23.19 -17.64
CA ILE A 329 -13.75 -22.53 -18.03
C ILE A 329 -13.54 -22.75 -19.53
N ASP A 330 -13.68 -21.68 -20.32
CA ASP A 330 -13.41 -21.71 -21.77
C ASP A 330 -11.92 -22.11 -21.96
N PRO A 331 -11.56 -23.03 -22.86
CA PRO A 331 -10.16 -23.35 -23.16
C PRO A 331 -9.30 -22.14 -23.64
N ALA A 332 -9.87 -20.95 -23.80
CA ALA A 332 -9.17 -19.67 -23.92
C ALA A 332 -8.77 -19.00 -22.57
N ASP A 333 -9.18 -19.56 -21.42
CA ASP A 333 -9.07 -18.98 -20.06
C ASP A 333 -7.92 -19.55 -19.19
N ASP A 334 -6.94 -20.25 -19.77
CA ASP A 334 -5.83 -20.78 -18.95
C ASP A 334 -4.86 -19.65 -18.56
N ILE A 335 -4.70 -19.42 -17.25
CA ILE A 335 -3.73 -18.45 -16.77
C ILE A 335 -2.34 -19.02 -16.93
N TYR A 336 -1.53 -18.31 -17.72
CA TYR A 336 -0.12 -18.60 -17.93
C TYR A 336 0.61 -18.70 -16.59
N ILE A 337 1.19 -19.88 -16.38
CA ILE A 337 2.25 -20.17 -15.43
C ILE A 337 3.38 -20.84 -16.21
N ASN A 338 4.63 -20.48 -15.93
CA ASN A 338 5.75 -21.15 -16.54
C ASN A 338 5.95 -22.54 -15.91
N THR A 339 5.67 -23.58 -16.69
CA THR A 339 5.83 -24.99 -16.28
C THR A 339 7.11 -25.64 -16.83
N GLU A 340 7.95 -24.91 -17.58
CA GLU A 340 9.27 -25.41 -18.02
C GLU A 340 10.18 -25.72 -16.83
N HIS A 341 9.93 -25.06 -15.70
CA HIS A 341 10.57 -25.31 -14.42
C HIS A 341 9.52 -25.67 -13.37
N PRO A 342 9.80 -26.62 -12.47
CA PRO A 342 8.85 -26.98 -11.42
C PRO A 342 8.60 -25.78 -10.51
N ILE A 343 7.32 -25.51 -10.25
CA ILE A 343 6.91 -24.53 -9.24
C ILE A 343 7.37 -25.04 -7.88
N ILE A 344 7.97 -24.14 -7.08
CA ILE A 344 8.37 -24.46 -5.73
C ILE A 344 7.48 -23.75 -4.73
N HIS A 345 7.10 -24.50 -3.70
CA HIS A 345 6.36 -24.00 -2.57
C HIS A 345 7.17 -24.16 -1.29
N TYR A 346 7.17 -23.09 -0.50
CA TYR A 346 7.67 -23.09 0.87
C TYR A 346 6.58 -22.62 1.82
N THR A 347 6.55 -23.21 3.01
CA THR A 347 5.77 -22.71 4.14
C THR A 347 6.71 -22.12 5.16
N LEU A 348 6.51 -20.83 5.45
CA LEU A 348 7.11 -20.11 6.55
C LEU A 348 6.21 -20.28 7.78
N GLU A 349 6.75 -20.87 8.83
CA GLU A 349 6.13 -20.93 10.15
C GLU A 349 6.83 -19.91 11.05
N THR A 350 6.05 -19.12 11.80
CA THR A 350 6.60 -18.13 12.73
C THR A 350 5.93 -18.22 14.10
N PHE A 351 6.70 -17.91 15.15
CA PHE A 351 6.17 -17.69 16.50
C PHE A 351 7.00 -16.62 17.21
N SER A 352 6.42 -15.97 18.21
CA SER A 352 7.11 -14.92 18.98
C SER A 352 7.61 -15.47 20.31
N THR A 353 8.79 -15.04 20.74
CA THR A 353 9.23 -15.16 22.13
C THR A 353 9.22 -13.76 22.74
N PHE A 354 8.45 -13.57 23.81
CA PHE A 354 8.33 -12.31 24.55
C PHE A 354 8.75 -12.51 26.00
N ASN A 355 9.80 -11.82 26.43
CA ASN A 355 10.39 -11.95 27.77
C ASN A 355 10.57 -13.43 28.18
N ASP A 356 11.31 -14.18 27.36
CA ASP A 356 11.61 -15.62 27.51
C ASP A 356 10.40 -16.56 27.48
N GLN A 357 9.23 -16.09 27.04
CA GLN A 357 8.03 -16.91 26.90
C GLN A 357 7.54 -16.93 25.46
N ASP A 358 7.36 -18.13 24.92
CA ASP A 358 6.79 -18.30 23.59
C ASP A 358 5.30 -17.94 23.59
N THR A 359 4.88 -17.25 22.54
CA THR A 359 3.52 -16.77 22.36
C THR A 359 3.15 -16.67 20.89
N ASN A 360 1.89 -16.99 20.60
CA ASN A 360 1.26 -16.76 19.30
C ASN A 360 0.32 -15.55 19.33
N GLU A 361 0.23 -14.86 20.47
CA GLU A 361 -0.62 -13.69 20.64
C GLU A 361 0.09 -12.41 20.17
N PRO A 362 -0.68 -11.36 19.82
CA PRO A 362 -0.12 -10.05 19.48
C PRO A 362 0.76 -9.45 20.58
N VAL A 363 2.04 -9.27 20.28
CA VAL A 363 2.99 -8.62 21.20
C VAL A 363 2.86 -7.09 21.15
N THR A 364 2.97 -6.46 22.32
CA THR A 364 3.10 -5.00 22.47
C THR A 364 4.10 -4.70 23.56
N LEU A 365 5.21 -4.04 23.22
CA LEU A 365 6.23 -3.64 24.19
C LEU A 365 5.66 -2.58 25.13
N ARG A 366 5.85 -2.75 26.43
CA ARG A 366 5.37 -1.87 27.52
C ARG A 366 6.52 -1.18 28.24
N SER A 367 7.67 -1.84 28.32
CA SER A 367 8.88 -1.36 28.99
C SER A 367 10.06 -1.32 28.03
N GLY A 368 11.06 -0.48 28.32
CA GLY A 368 12.34 -0.47 27.61
C GLY A 368 13.13 -1.77 27.76
N ASN A 369 12.85 -2.54 28.82
CA ASN A 369 13.46 -3.84 29.09
C ASN A 369 12.73 -5.00 28.40
N ASP A 370 11.60 -4.76 27.75
CA ASP A 370 10.86 -5.84 27.10
C ASP A 370 11.63 -6.36 25.87
N GLU A 371 11.86 -7.66 25.87
CA GLU A 371 12.49 -8.40 24.79
C GLU A 371 11.43 -9.09 23.94
N TRP A 372 11.58 -8.98 22.63
CA TRP A 372 10.69 -9.60 21.66
C TRP A 372 11.51 -10.08 20.49
N PHE A 373 11.45 -11.39 20.26
CA PHE A 373 12.08 -12.08 19.15
C PHE A 373 11.00 -12.78 18.33
N VAL A 374 11.23 -12.84 17.02
CA VAL A 374 10.42 -13.63 16.10
C VAL A 374 11.28 -14.79 15.65
N ASN A 375 10.85 -15.99 15.99
CA ASN A 375 11.45 -17.22 15.52
C ASN A 375 10.73 -17.65 14.25
N PHE A 376 11.46 -18.28 13.34
CA PHE A 376 10.89 -18.76 12.09
C PHE A 376 11.57 -20.03 11.58
N ALA A 377 10.81 -20.82 10.85
CA ALA A 377 11.31 -21.95 10.08
C ALA A 377 10.72 -21.88 8.67
N LEU A 378 11.56 -22.06 7.66
CA LEU A 378 11.14 -22.11 6.26
C LEU A 378 11.28 -23.55 5.77
N LYS A 379 10.15 -24.20 5.46
CA LYS A 379 10.09 -25.59 5.02
C LYS A 379 9.72 -25.65 3.55
N LYS A 380 10.51 -26.37 2.76
CA LYS A 380 10.18 -26.64 1.35
C LYS A 380 9.17 -27.78 1.27
N SER A 381 8.12 -27.64 0.45
CA SER A 381 7.16 -28.71 0.21
C SER A 381 7.81 -29.90 -0.49
N LEU A 382 7.32 -31.10 -0.15
CA LEU A 382 7.71 -32.38 -0.74
C LEU A 382 6.60 -32.95 -1.65
N GLU A 383 5.53 -32.19 -1.89
CA GLU A 383 4.48 -32.55 -2.84
C GLU A 383 5.04 -32.67 -4.26
N ASP A 384 4.35 -33.45 -5.10
CA ASP A 384 4.77 -33.65 -6.47
C ASP A 384 4.62 -32.35 -7.31
N PRO A 385 5.46 -32.16 -8.35
CA PRO A 385 5.46 -30.93 -9.13
C PRO A 385 4.14 -30.59 -9.83
N GLU A 386 3.34 -31.60 -10.20
CA GLU A 386 2.08 -31.39 -10.92
C GLU A 386 1.02 -30.82 -9.97
N THR A 387 0.92 -31.40 -8.76
CA THR A 387 0.07 -30.88 -7.68
C THR A 387 0.44 -29.45 -7.32
N LEU A 388 1.74 -29.14 -7.16
CA LEU A 388 2.20 -27.78 -6.85
C LEU A 388 1.89 -26.79 -7.97
N ALA A 389 2.08 -27.18 -9.23
CA ALA A 389 1.74 -26.35 -10.39
C ALA A 389 0.23 -26.04 -10.42
N GLN A 390 -0.62 -27.03 -10.15
CA GLN A 390 -2.07 -26.84 -10.13
C GLN A 390 -2.52 -25.92 -8.97
N GLN A 391 -1.97 -26.11 -7.77
CA GLN A 391 -2.25 -25.23 -6.63
C GLN A 391 -1.82 -23.78 -6.91
N TYR A 392 -0.64 -23.60 -7.52
CA TYR A 392 -0.16 -22.28 -7.91
C TYR A 392 -1.02 -21.65 -9.00
N ARG A 393 -1.42 -22.41 -10.02
CA ARG A 393 -2.36 -21.96 -11.06
C ARG A 393 -3.66 -21.45 -10.44
N ASN A 394 -4.25 -22.21 -9.51
CA ASN A 394 -5.45 -21.80 -8.79
C ASN A 394 -5.23 -20.51 -7.99
N LEU A 395 -4.06 -20.34 -7.38
CA LEU A 395 -3.69 -19.09 -6.72
C LEU A 395 -3.64 -17.92 -7.73
N ARG A 396 -3.00 -18.11 -8.88
CA ARG A 396 -2.88 -17.09 -9.94
C ARG A 396 -4.24 -16.74 -10.56
N LEU A 397 -5.16 -17.70 -10.69
CA LEU A 397 -6.56 -17.47 -11.10
C LEU A 397 -7.36 -16.67 -10.09
N ARG A 398 -7.13 -16.92 -8.80
CA ARG A 398 -7.65 -16.00 -7.79
C ARG A 398 -7.05 -14.60 -7.95
N GLN A 399 -5.82 -14.45 -8.49
CA GLN A 399 -5.11 -13.15 -8.61
C GLN A 399 -5.65 -12.31 -9.75
N SER A 400 -5.96 -12.92 -10.89
CA SER A 400 -6.57 -12.22 -12.03
C SER A 400 -7.96 -11.68 -11.70
N THR A 401 -8.79 -12.49 -11.04
CA THR A 401 -10.20 -12.18 -10.79
C THR A 401 -10.44 -11.33 -9.54
N TYR A 402 -9.41 -11.10 -8.73
CA TYR A 402 -9.59 -10.58 -7.38
C TYR A 402 -10.17 -9.16 -7.31
N PHE A 403 -9.76 -8.31 -8.25
CA PHE A 403 -10.15 -6.92 -8.35
C PHE A 403 -11.11 -6.66 -9.51
N GLU A 404 -11.70 -7.71 -10.09
CA GLU A 404 -12.75 -7.55 -11.06
C GLU A 404 -13.89 -6.72 -10.50
N ARG A 405 -14.38 -5.80 -11.34
CA ARG A 405 -15.36 -4.80 -10.95
C ARG A 405 -16.59 -4.97 -11.82
N ALA A 406 -17.73 -4.59 -11.26
CA ALA A 406 -18.94 -4.41 -12.04
C ALA A 406 -18.66 -3.45 -13.21
N SER A 407 -19.03 -3.88 -14.41
CA SER A 407 -19.02 -3.04 -15.60
C SER A 407 -19.89 -1.79 -15.36
N PRO A 408 -19.62 -0.66 -16.05
CA PRO A 408 -20.51 0.48 -16.04
C PRO A 408 -21.99 0.15 -16.31
N ASP A 409 -22.24 -0.86 -17.15
CA ASP A 409 -23.58 -1.27 -17.57
C ASP A 409 -24.23 -2.31 -16.64
N THR A 410 -23.56 -2.72 -15.55
CA THR A 410 -24.12 -3.69 -14.60
C THR A 410 -25.41 -3.14 -13.96
N PRO A 411 -26.55 -3.87 -14.04
CA PRO A 411 -27.81 -3.46 -13.43
C PRO A 411 -27.73 -3.20 -11.92
N ASP A 412 -28.46 -2.21 -11.42
CA ASP A 412 -28.42 -1.79 -10.02
C ASP A 412 -28.83 -2.94 -9.07
N GLU A 413 -29.62 -3.93 -9.50
CA GLU A 413 -30.04 -5.11 -8.71
C GLU A 413 -28.91 -6.12 -8.49
N GLU A 414 -27.94 -6.18 -9.40
CA GLU A 414 -26.80 -7.11 -9.37
C GLU A 414 -25.62 -6.55 -8.57
N LEU A 415 -25.62 -5.23 -8.32
CA LEU A 415 -24.59 -4.57 -7.55
C LEU A 415 -24.62 -4.95 -6.07
N TYR A 416 -23.42 -4.99 -5.48
CA TYR A 416 -23.27 -5.12 -4.04
C TYR A 416 -24.05 -3.99 -3.30
N PRO A 417 -24.79 -4.28 -2.21
CA PRO A 417 -25.69 -3.32 -1.58
C PRO A 417 -25.05 -1.99 -1.19
N LEU A 418 -23.78 -2.00 -0.74
CA LEU A 418 -23.05 -0.75 -0.45
C LEU A 418 -22.89 0.12 -1.70
N VAL A 419 -22.52 -0.47 -2.84
CA VAL A 419 -22.34 0.24 -4.10
C VAL A 419 -23.66 0.88 -4.54
N ARG A 420 -24.78 0.17 -4.40
CA ARG A 420 -26.13 0.70 -4.68
C ARG A 420 -26.45 1.92 -3.82
N ILE A 421 -26.17 1.87 -2.52
CA ILE A 421 -26.36 2.99 -1.59
C ILE A 421 -25.47 4.18 -1.99
N LEU A 422 -24.20 3.91 -2.30
CA LEU A 422 -23.24 4.94 -2.69
C LEU A 422 -23.65 5.62 -4.01
N ARG A 423 -24.07 4.87 -5.03
CA ARG A 423 -24.62 5.42 -6.29
C ARG A 423 -25.84 6.29 -6.02
N ARG A 424 -26.78 5.83 -5.18
CA ARG A 424 -27.99 6.60 -4.83
C ARG A 424 -27.67 7.92 -4.15
N ILE A 425 -26.76 7.91 -3.16
CA ILE A 425 -26.29 9.13 -2.48
C ILE A 425 -25.65 10.07 -3.51
N SER A 426 -24.77 9.54 -4.35
CA SER A 426 -24.02 10.35 -5.31
C SER A 426 -24.93 11.01 -6.34
N ARG A 427 -25.87 10.27 -6.94
CA ARG A 427 -26.85 10.82 -7.89
C ARG A 427 -27.68 11.97 -7.29
N ARG A 428 -28.06 11.88 -6.00
CA ARG A 428 -28.83 12.94 -5.30
C ARG A 428 -28.00 14.20 -5.02
N GLU A 429 -26.69 14.07 -4.91
CA GLU A 429 -25.81 15.14 -4.45
C GLU A 429 -24.89 15.69 -5.55
N MET A 430 -25.07 15.27 -6.81
CA MET A 430 -24.24 15.70 -7.95
C MET A 430 -24.16 17.22 -8.07
N TRP A 431 -25.31 17.90 -7.90
CA TRP A 431 -25.43 19.37 -7.97
C TRP A 431 -24.51 20.12 -6.99
N LYS A 432 -24.00 19.48 -5.92
CA LYS A 432 -23.10 20.11 -4.96
C LYS A 432 -21.69 20.36 -5.52
N ASN A 433 -21.36 19.77 -6.66
CA ASN A 433 -20.09 20.02 -7.35
C ASN A 433 -20.09 21.36 -8.10
N ASP A 434 -21.26 21.90 -8.44
CA ASP A 434 -21.41 23.17 -9.16
C ASP A 434 -21.44 24.39 -8.20
N LEU A 435 -21.43 24.15 -6.89
CA LEU A 435 -21.40 25.21 -5.89
C LEU A 435 -20.01 25.86 -5.84
N PRO A 436 -19.91 27.21 -5.88
CA PRO A 436 -18.63 27.90 -5.78
C PRO A 436 -17.91 27.54 -4.48
N ALA A 437 -16.59 27.40 -4.55
CA ALA A 437 -15.76 26.95 -3.43
C ALA A 437 -15.92 27.84 -2.19
N GLY A 438 -16.59 27.32 -1.16
CA GLY A 438 -16.70 27.93 0.16
C GLY A 438 -15.43 27.73 0.99
N LYS A 439 -15.13 28.70 1.86
CA LYS A 439 -13.95 28.82 2.74
C LYS A 439 -13.43 27.48 3.30
N PHE A 440 -12.11 27.29 3.24
CA PHE A 440 -11.39 26.24 3.96
C PHE A 440 -11.73 26.29 5.47
N ILE A 441 -12.29 25.20 5.99
CA ILE A 441 -12.47 25.01 7.43
C ILE A 441 -11.21 24.32 7.96
N VAL A 442 -10.32 25.08 8.60
CA VAL A 442 -9.16 24.52 9.30
C VAL A 442 -9.64 23.99 10.65
N ASN A 443 -9.86 22.68 10.75
CA ASN A 443 -10.19 22.05 12.02
C ASN A 443 -8.92 21.54 12.70
N ARG A 444 -8.45 22.27 13.72
CA ARG A 444 -7.36 21.80 14.59
C ARG A 444 -7.94 20.84 15.63
N SER A 445 -8.16 19.58 15.25
CA SER A 445 -8.59 18.57 16.23
C SER A 445 -7.41 17.87 16.89
N ARG A 446 -7.36 18.07 18.22
CA ARG A 446 -6.58 17.44 19.31
C ARG A 446 -5.16 17.98 19.56
N PRO A 447 -4.86 18.48 20.77
CA PRO A 447 -3.48 18.52 21.23
C PRO A 447 -2.95 17.08 21.34
N PRO A 448 -1.65 16.84 21.10
CA PRO A 448 -1.04 15.55 21.39
C PRO A 448 -1.36 15.16 22.82
N ILE A 449 -1.78 13.91 23.03
CA ILE A 449 -1.90 13.31 24.36
C ILE A 449 -0.48 13.21 24.91
N TYR A 450 -0.01 14.28 25.55
CA TYR A 450 1.07 14.19 26.51
C TYR A 450 0.41 13.86 27.84
N GLY A 451 0.83 12.74 28.43
CA GLY A 451 0.51 12.42 29.81
C GLY A 451 0.78 13.65 30.67
N SER A 452 -0.20 14.00 31.49
CA SER A 452 -0.12 15.09 32.43
C SER A 452 0.91 14.76 33.51
N ASP A 453 2.15 15.19 33.31
CA ASP A 453 3.04 15.50 34.42
C ASP A 453 3.26 17.01 34.47
N SER A 454 2.82 17.56 35.60
CA SER A 454 2.78 18.96 35.93
C SER A 454 4.16 19.61 35.93
N LEU A 455 4.37 20.59 35.04
CA LEU A 455 5.37 21.64 35.21
C LEU A 455 4.68 23.00 35.16
N LYS A 456 4.33 23.49 36.35
CA LYS A 456 3.93 24.88 36.58
C LYS A 456 5.13 25.78 36.27
N ILE A 457 5.13 26.41 35.10
CA ILE A 457 6.05 27.53 34.82
C ILE A 457 5.34 28.83 35.18
N GLN A 458 5.86 29.50 36.20
CA GLN A 458 5.44 30.84 36.63
C GLN A 458 5.53 31.83 35.47
N LYS A 459 4.47 32.62 35.30
CA LYS A 459 4.45 33.78 34.41
C LYS A 459 5.35 34.88 34.98
N THR A 460 6.30 35.37 34.20
CA THR A 460 6.92 36.69 34.37
C THR A 460 6.57 37.61 33.19
N PRO A 461 6.50 38.94 33.39
CA PRO A 461 5.78 39.84 32.50
C PRO A 461 6.65 40.41 31.36
N LYS A 462 5.93 40.84 30.32
CA LYS A 462 6.38 41.52 29.10
C LYS A 462 7.35 42.68 29.34
N VAL A 463 8.38 42.79 28.51
CA VAL A 463 9.05 44.06 28.19
C VAL A 463 9.03 44.27 26.67
N LEU A 464 8.73 45.51 26.29
CA LEU A 464 8.47 46.03 24.96
C LEU A 464 9.76 46.43 24.21
N LYS A 465 9.75 46.21 22.88
CA LYS A 465 10.39 46.99 21.78
C LYS A 465 11.82 47.53 21.95
N GLN A 466 12.68 47.24 20.96
CA GLN A 466 13.11 48.27 20.00
C GLN A 466 13.74 47.67 18.72
N ARG A 467 13.46 48.33 17.60
CA ARG A 467 14.05 48.15 16.27
C ARG A 467 15.44 48.81 16.25
N SER A 468 16.39 48.25 15.51
CA SER A 468 17.33 49.06 14.73
C SER A 468 17.82 48.32 13.49
N SER A 469 17.80 49.05 12.39
CA SER A 469 18.36 48.79 11.07
C SER A 469 19.88 48.91 11.08
N LEU A 470 20.59 48.16 10.22
CA LEU A 470 21.64 48.73 9.37
C LEU A 470 22.00 47.77 8.22
N ALA A 471 22.28 48.37 7.06
CA ALA A 471 22.65 47.73 5.80
C ALA A 471 24.16 47.86 5.54
N ARG A 472 24.73 46.93 4.73
CA ARG A 472 25.75 47.10 3.65
C ARG A 472 26.33 45.70 3.30
N ARG A 473 26.19 45.17 2.08
CA ARG A 473 26.88 45.42 0.78
C ARG A 473 28.36 44.98 0.73
N THR A 474 28.63 43.94 -0.08
CA THR A 474 29.76 43.70 -1.05
C THR A 474 29.64 42.24 -1.55
N LYS A 475 29.26 41.93 -2.80
CA LYS A 475 30.02 41.84 -4.08
C LYS A 475 31.40 41.15 -4.00
N GLY A 476 31.57 40.09 -4.81
CA GLY A 476 32.84 39.45 -5.18
C GLY A 476 32.61 38.15 -5.95
N GLU A 477 32.79 38.19 -7.28
CA GLU A 477 32.82 37.06 -8.22
C GLU A 477 34.12 36.24 -8.05
N LEU A 478 34.12 34.97 -8.49
CA LEU A 478 35.16 34.39 -9.37
C LEU A 478 34.77 33.00 -9.88
N LEU A 479 35.04 32.80 -11.18
CA LEU A 479 34.90 31.61 -12.02
C LEU A 479 36.06 30.63 -11.81
N GLU A 480 35.87 29.34 -12.11
CA GLU A 480 36.74 28.56 -13.04
C GLU A 480 36.18 27.15 -13.33
N ASP A 481 36.50 26.66 -14.53
CA ASP A 481 35.89 25.58 -15.32
C ASP A 481 36.58 24.19 -15.20
N ASN A 482 35.76 23.12 -15.32
CA ASN A 482 35.91 21.83 -16.08
C ASN A 482 37.07 20.81 -15.82
N PRO A 483 37.05 19.54 -16.34
CA PRO A 483 36.00 18.78 -17.09
C PRO A 483 35.77 17.28 -16.70
N THR A 484 34.67 16.72 -17.24
CA THR A 484 34.42 15.35 -17.80
C THR A 484 34.71 14.06 -17.02
N THR A 485 33.65 13.25 -16.85
CA THR A 485 33.55 11.89 -17.42
C THR A 485 32.09 11.59 -17.79
N SER A 486 31.84 11.44 -19.09
CA SER A 486 30.61 10.88 -19.64
C SER A 486 30.75 9.35 -19.72
N ASP A 487 29.64 8.65 -19.50
CA ASP A 487 29.14 7.54 -20.33
C ASP A 487 28.38 6.54 -19.46
N LEU A 488 27.05 6.61 -19.55
CA LEU A 488 26.05 5.52 -19.43
C LEU A 488 24.69 6.10 -19.06
N CYS A 489 24.03 6.70 -20.05
CA CYS A 489 22.59 6.95 -20.00
C CYS A 489 22.04 6.55 -21.37
N ASN A 490 21.32 5.43 -21.43
CA ASN A 490 20.13 5.31 -22.27
C ASN A 490 19.34 4.04 -21.90
N HIS A 491 18.02 4.22 -21.82
CA HIS A 491 16.95 3.26 -21.56
C HIS A 491 16.62 2.93 -20.09
N ILE A 492 15.88 3.84 -19.44
CA ILE A 492 14.92 3.47 -18.40
C ILE A 492 13.57 4.08 -18.74
N ALA A 493 12.60 3.20 -19.01
CA ALA A 493 11.21 3.56 -19.27
C ALA A 493 10.54 4.07 -17.98
N TRP A 494 9.92 5.23 -18.10
CA TRP A 494 9.20 5.95 -17.05
C TRP A 494 7.77 5.46 -16.91
N PHE A 495 7.37 4.82 -15.80
CA PHE A 495 5.94 4.76 -15.44
C PHE A 495 5.74 4.70 -13.92
N GLY A 496 5.07 5.74 -13.39
CA GLY A 496 4.78 5.91 -11.97
C GLY A 496 3.74 4.91 -11.45
N SER A 497 4.21 4.03 -10.60
CA SER A 497 3.59 3.64 -9.34
C SER A 497 4.72 3.63 -8.31
N LEU A 498 4.41 3.85 -7.03
CA LEU A 498 5.38 4.11 -5.96
C LEU A 498 6.60 3.15 -6.00
N ASN A 499 7.77 3.65 -6.44
CA ASN A 499 8.95 2.82 -6.68
C ASN A 499 9.81 2.69 -5.42
N ILE A 500 9.34 1.88 -4.46
CA ILE A 500 10.32 1.22 -3.58
C ILE A 500 11.03 0.19 -4.43
N VAL A 501 12.19 0.58 -4.97
CA VAL A 501 13.11 -0.36 -5.59
C VAL A 501 14.02 -0.87 -4.49
N ALA A 502 14.08 -2.19 -4.40
CA ALA A 502 15.09 -2.86 -3.63
C ALA A 502 16.11 -3.47 -4.57
N MET A 503 17.38 -3.41 -4.18
CA MET A 503 18.45 -4.18 -4.79
C MET A 503 18.92 -5.20 -3.77
N TYR A 504 19.06 -6.45 -4.18
CA TYR A 504 19.53 -7.54 -3.36
C TYR A 504 20.80 -8.13 -3.96
N ARG A 505 21.87 -8.24 -3.17
CA ARG A 505 23.14 -8.83 -3.61
C ARG A 505 23.25 -10.25 -3.08
N SER A 506 23.37 -11.24 -3.97
CA SER A 506 23.72 -12.60 -3.55
C SER A 506 25.18 -12.62 -3.09
N SER A 507 25.43 -13.00 -1.84
CA SER A 507 26.77 -13.13 -1.29
C SER A 507 27.46 -14.36 -1.88
N PHE A 508 28.29 -14.15 -2.90
CA PHE A 508 29.42 -15.04 -3.15
C PHE A 508 30.65 -14.36 -2.56
N TRP A 509 31.34 -15.11 -1.69
CA TRP A 509 32.77 -15.06 -1.29
C TRP A 509 32.88 -15.46 0.19
N SER A 510 33.09 -16.76 0.41
CA SER A 510 33.77 -17.25 1.61
C SER A 510 35.28 -17.12 1.41
N SER A 511 35.92 -16.28 2.21
CA SER A 511 37.32 -16.36 2.62
C SER A 511 37.49 -15.50 3.87
#